data_AF-A0A8H9MCY3-F1
#
_entry.id   AF-A0A8H9MCY3-F1
#
_cell.length_a   1.000
_cell.length_b   1.000
_cell.length_c   1.000
_cell.angle_alpha   90.00
_cell.angle_beta   90.00
_cell.angle_gamma   90.00
#
_symmetry.space_group_name_H-M   'P 1'
#
loop_
_entity.id
_entity.type
_entity.pdbx_description
1 polymer ?
#
loop_
_entity_poly.entity_id
_entity_poly.type
_entity_poly.pdbx_seq_one_letter_code
_entity_poly.pdbx_strand_id
1 'polypeptide(L)'
;MIRNTRRDLRVARGTEGFAWVTSHVFRKTCATILDEARFTPRQIADQLGHARPSLTQDVYVGRKVANPAAADALQQELGTESGTKE
;
A
#
# COMPACT_ATOMS: atom_id res chain seq x y z
N MET A 1 22.76 -15.86 22.33
CA MET A 1 21.78 -14.79 22.63
C MET A 1 20.61 -14.88 21.65
N ILE A 2 19.50 -15.49 22.04
CA ILE A 2 18.29 -15.55 21.19
C ILE A 2 17.64 -14.16 21.23
N ARG A 3 17.79 -13.37 20.16
CA ARG A 3 17.17 -12.04 20.02
C ARG A 3 15.68 -12.21 19.73
N ASN A 4 14.82 -11.73 20.62
CA ASN A 4 13.38 -11.75 20.42
C ASN A 4 12.94 -10.43 19.77
N THR A 5 12.78 -10.45 18.46
CA THR A 5 12.38 -9.28 17.65
C THR A 5 11.07 -8.63 18.14
N ARG A 6 10.14 -9.40 18.72
CA ARG A 6 8.89 -8.84 19.29
C ARG A 6 9.14 -8.06 20.58
N ARG A 7 10.14 -8.47 21.37
CA ARG A 7 10.55 -7.72 22.57
C ARG A 7 11.22 -6.43 22.14
N ASP A 8 12.16 -6.50 21.20
CA ASP A 8 12.90 -5.33 20.72
C ASP A 8 11.96 -4.30 20.10
N LEU A 9 10.95 -4.73 19.33
CA LEU A 9 9.89 -3.84 18.82
C LEU A 9 9.05 -3.19 19.93
N ARG A 10 8.77 -3.92 21.02
CA ARG A 10 8.00 -3.38 22.15
C ARG A 10 8.79 -2.32 22.91
N VAL A 11 10.10 -2.53 23.06
CA VAL A 11 11.00 -1.54 23.63
C VAL A 11 11.07 -0.30 22.72
N ALA A 12 11.27 -0.49 21.42
CA ALA A 12 11.41 0.61 20.47
C ALA A 12 10.14 1.46 20.31
N ARG A 13 8.95 0.86 20.35
CA ARG A 13 7.68 1.62 20.24
C ARG A 13 7.23 2.28 21.55
N GLY A 14 7.79 1.86 22.69
CA GLY A 14 7.34 2.28 24.02
C GLY A 14 5.95 1.75 24.42
N THR A 15 5.41 2.30 25.50
CA THR A 15 4.13 1.86 26.11
C THR A 15 3.00 2.89 25.99
N GLU A 16 3.25 4.05 25.39
CA GLU A 16 2.29 5.16 25.28
C GLU A 16 1.60 5.19 23.90
N GLY A 17 1.54 6.33 23.20
CA GLY A 17 0.73 6.55 21.98
C GLY A 17 0.93 5.56 20.81
N PHE A 18 1.96 4.71 20.87
CA PHE A 18 2.23 3.65 19.90
C PHE A 18 2.05 2.22 20.45
N ALA A 19 1.43 2.05 21.63
CA ALA A 19 1.20 0.73 22.23
C ALA A 19 0.41 -0.23 21.32
N TRP A 20 -0.47 0.34 20.49
CA TRP A 20 -1.27 -0.36 19.48
C TRP A 20 -0.46 -0.84 18.26
N VAL A 21 0.78 -0.34 18.08
CA VAL A 21 1.64 -0.71 16.96
C VAL A 21 2.20 -2.12 17.16
N THR A 22 1.74 -3.04 16.32
CA THR A 22 2.27 -4.41 16.22
C THR A 22 3.23 -4.53 15.05
N SER A 23 3.99 -5.64 14.97
CA SER A 23 4.82 -5.94 13.79
C SER A 23 4.01 -5.95 12.49
N HIS A 24 2.74 -6.39 12.57
CA HIS A 24 1.85 -6.43 11.43
C HIS A 24 1.40 -5.03 10.99
N VAL A 25 1.04 -4.16 11.95
CA VAL A 25 0.72 -2.75 11.69
C VAL A 25 1.92 -2.04 11.08
N PHE A 26 3.10 -2.18 11.69
CA PHE A 26 4.33 -1.57 11.17
C PHE A 26 4.64 -2.02 9.74
N ARG A 27 4.45 -3.31 9.44
CA ARG A 27 4.64 -3.85 8.08
C ARG A 27 3.65 -3.25 7.07
N LYS A 28 2.41 -2.97 7.46
CA LYS A 28 1.41 -2.24 6.64
C LYS A 28 1.81 -0.79 6.39
N THR A 29 2.30 -0.10 7.42
CA THR A 29 2.80 1.27 7.29
C THR A 29 3.96 1.35 6.28
N CYS A 30 4.94 0.44 6.38
CA CYS A 30 6.04 0.39 5.40
C CYS A 30 5.56 0.17 3.96
N ALA A 31 4.58 -0.74 3.77
CA ALA A 31 4.03 -1.00 2.45
C ALA A 31 3.31 0.23 1.85
N THR A 32 2.55 0.96 2.68
CA THR A 32 1.85 2.17 2.27
C THR A 32 2.83 3.28 1.88
N ILE A 33 3.90 3.49 2.66
CA ILE A 33 4.95 4.48 2.34
C ILE A 33 5.61 4.16 0.98
N LEU A 34 5.90 2.88 0.72
CA LEU A 34 6.51 2.47 -0.55
C LEU A 34 5.55 2.64 -1.74
N ASP A 35 4.25 2.38 -1.56
CA ASP A 35 3.23 2.65 -2.57
C ASP A 35 3.09 4.16 -2.85
N GLU A 36 3.10 4.98 -1.82
CA GLU A 36 3.10 6.44 -1.95
C GLU A 36 4.32 6.95 -2.72
N ALA A 37 5.49 6.36 -2.45
CA ALA A 37 6.73 6.58 -3.18
C ALA A 37 6.77 5.98 -4.60
N ARG A 38 5.64 5.48 -5.12
CA ARG A 38 5.45 4.97 -6.49
C ARG A 38 6.24 3.70 -6.82
N PHE A 39 6.66 2.93 -5.82
CA PHE A 39 7.19 1.58 -6.09
C PHE A 39 6.10 0.67 -6.63
N THR A 40 6.48 -0.25 -7.51
CA THR A 40 5.54 -1.23 -8.03
C THR A 40 5.13 -2.23 -6.94
N PRO A 41 3.91 -2.78 -6.99
CA PRO A 41 3.45 -3.84 -6.08
C PRO A 41 4.42 -5.00 -5.92
N ARG A 42 5.13 -5.36 -6.99
CA ARG A 42 6.13 -6.43 -6.99
C ARG A 42 7.36 -6.06 -6.18
N GLN A 43 7.93 -4.87 -6.39
CA GLN A 43 9.07 -4.38 -5.60
C GLN A 43 8.72 -4.28 -4.11
N ILE A 44 7.51 -3.84 -3.79
CA ILE A 44 7.02 -3.80 -2.41
C ILE A 44 6.87 -5.23 -1.86
N ALA A 45 6.30 -6.16 -2.63
CA ALA A 45 6.21 -7.56 -2.24
C ALA A 45 7.58 -8.20 -1.98
N ASP A 46 8.58 -7.91 -2.82
CA ASP A 46 9.94 -8.41 -2.68
C ASP A 46 10.58 -7.88 -1.38
N GLN A 47 10.44 -6.59 -1.09
CA GLN A 47 10.90 -5.98 0.17
C GLN A 47 10.21 -6.59 1.40
N LEU A 48 8.94 -6.99 1.27
CA LEU A 48 8.14 -7.59 2.33
C LEU A 48 8.22 -9.13 2.33
N GLY A 49 8.98 -9.76 1.45
CA GLY A 49 9.07 -11.22 1.34
C GLY A 49 7.73 -11.90 1.07
N HIS A 50 6.80 -11.25 0.36
CA HIS A 50 5.53 -11.83 -0.02
C HIS A 50 5.68 -12.67 -1.28
N ALA A 51 5.43 -13.98 -1.19
CA ALA A 51 5.46 -14.89 -2.34
C ALA A 51 4.40 -14.57 -3.41
N ARG A 52 3.35 -13.80 -3.04
CA ARG A 52 2.27 -13.38 -3.94
C ARG A 52 2.12 -11.85 -3.91
N PRO A 53 2.40 -11.15 -5.04
CA PRO A 53 2.27 -9.68 -5.11
C PRO A 53 0.85 -9.17 -4.87
N SER A 54 -0.18 -9.97 -5.18
CA SER A 54 -1.59 -9.62 -4.92
C SER A 54 -1.87 -9.34 -3.43
N LEU A 55 -1.17 -10.04 -2.52
CA LEU A 55 -1.32 -9.83 -1.08
C LEU A 55 -0.85 -8.45 -0.62
N THR A 56 0.11 -7.86 -1.34
CA THR A 56 0.60 -6.51 -1.09
C THR A 56 -0.43 -5.47 -1.52
N GLN A 57 -0.99 -5.61 -2.73
CA GLN A 57 -2.04 -4.74 -3.26
C GLN A 57 -3.33 -4.79 -2.43
N ASP A 58 -3.77 -5.99 -2.03
CA ASP A 58 -5.08 -6.17 -1.41
C ASP A 58 -5.12 -5.84 0.08
N VAL A 59 -4.01 -6.06 0.80
CA VAL A 59 -3.99 -6.05 2.28
C VAL A 59 -3.03 -5.02 2.88
N TYR A 60 -1.98 -4.65 2.16
CA TYR A 60 -0.86 -3.87 2.70
C TYR A 60 -0.79 -2.44 2.17
N VAL A 61 -1.37 -2.16 1.01
CA VAL A 61 -1.56 -0.81 0.50
C VAL A 61 -2.96 -0.32 0.92
N GLY A 62 -3.02 0.84 1.58
CA GLY A 62 -4.30 1.49 1.85
C GLY A 62 -5.01 1.81 0.52
N ARG A 63 -6.26 1.38 0.35
CA ARG A 63 -7.03 1.69 -0.86
C ARG A 63 -7.12 3.22 -1.01
N LYS A 64 -6.47 3.78 -2.02
CA LYS A 64 -6.69 5.17 -2.41
C LYS A 64 -8.12 5.30 -2.96
N VAL A 65 -8.77 6.40 -2.59
CA VAL A 65 -10.06 6.85 -3.14
C VAL A 65 -9.98 6.85 -4.68
N ALA A 66 -11.12 6.63 -5.35
CA ALA A 66 -11.26 6.52 -6.81
C ALA A 66 -10.26 7.41 -7.56
N ASN A 67 -9.45 6.80 -8.44
CA ASN A 67 -8.39 7.48 -9.16
C ASN A 67 -8.97 8.27 -10.34
N PRO A 68 -9.00 9.61 -10.30
CA PRO A 68 -9.56 10.42 -11.37
C PRO A 68 -8.82 10.21 -12.70
N ALA A 69 -7.51 9.98 -12.66
CA ALA A 69 -6.72 9.71 -13.85
C ALA A 69 -7.08 8.39 -14.54
N ALA A 70 -7.58 7.40 -13.78
CA ALA A 70 -8.10 6.16 -14.37
C ALA A 70 -9.46 6.40 -15.04
N ALA A 71 -10.29 7.27 -14.47
CA ALA A 71 -11.55 7.69 -15.10
C ALA A 71 -11.30 8.51 -16.38
N ASP A 72 -10.33 9.44 -16.36
CA ASP A 72 -9.95 10.25 -17.51
C ASP A 72 -9.39 9.39 -18.65
N ALA A 73 -8.53 8.42 -18.34
CA ALA A 73 -8.01 7.47 -19.33
C ALA A 73 -9.13 6.63 -19.97
N LEU A 74 -10.09 6.15 -19.16
CA LEU A 74 -11.24 5.42 -19.68
C LEU A 74 -12.17 6.32 -20.50
N GLN A 75 -12.37 7.58 -20.10
CA GLN A 75 -13.16 8.57 -20.85
C GLN A 75 -12.52 8.91 -22.20
N GLN A 76 -11.19 8.92 -22.28
CA GLN A 76 -10.46 9.23 -23.51
C GLN A 76 -10.55 8.07 -24.52
N GLU A 77 -10.54 6.83 -24.04
CA GLU A 77 -10.58 5.62 -24.88
C GLU A 77 -12.02 5.18 -25.22
N LEU A 78 -12.97 5.38 -24.31
CA LEU A 78 -14.37 4.93 -24.44
C LEU A 78 -15.36 6.08 -24.72
N GLY A 79 -14.91 7.33 -24.61
CA GLY A 79 -15.72 8.50 -24.93
C GLY A 79 -15.94 8.54 -26.43
N THR A 80 -17.04 7.94 -26.89
CA THR A 80 -17.46 8.03 -28.28
C THR A 80 -17.63 9.50 -28.64
N GLU A 81 -16.93 9.94 -29.68
CA GLU A 81 -17.16 11.23 -30.33
C GLU A 81 -18.67 11.35 -30.62
N SER A 82 -19.36 12.06 -29.74
CA SER A 82 -20.72 12.49 -29.98
C SER A 82 -20.62 13.67 -30.92
N GLY A 83 -20.38 13.36 -32.20
CA GLY A 83 -20.39 14.31 -33.29
C GLY A 83 -21.72 15.06 -33.30
N THR A 84 -21.60 16.38 -33.23
CA THR A 84 -22.54 17.44 -33.59
C THR A 84 -23.59 17.04 -34.63
N LYS A 85 -24.86 17.31 -34.32
CA LYS A 85 -25.88 18.05 -35.12
C LYS A 85 -26.93 18.55 -34.10
N GLU A 86 -27.29 19.82 -33.95
CA GLU A 86 -27.38 20.96 -34.87
C GLU A 86 -26.89 22.28 -34.25
#